data_AF-A0AAD5ITK1-F1
#
_entry.id   AF-A0AAD5ITK1-F1
#
_cell.length_a   1.000
_cell.length_b   1.000
_cell.length_c   1.000
_cell.angle_alpha   90.00
_cell.angle_beta   90.00
_cell.angle_gamma   90.00
#
_symmetry.space_group_name_H-M   'P 1'
#
loop_
_entity.id
_entity.type
_entity.pdbx_description
1 polymer ?
#
loop_
_entity_poly.entity_id
_entity_poly.type
_entity_poly.pdbx_seq_one_letter_code
_entity_poly.pdbx_strand_id
1 'polypeptide(L)' 'MVKYTSDVKGISLNLENENVGIVVFGSDTTIMKGDIVKCTGSIMDVPVEKVMLAMWLTHQEYLLMEERL' A
#
# COMPACT_ATOMS: atom_id res chain seq x y z
N MET A 1 -4.42 -2.74 -9.00
CA MET A 1 -5.27 -2.09 -8.00
C MET A 1 -6.69 -2.61 -8.10
N VAL A 2 -7.34 -2.76 -6.94
CA VAL A 2 -8.74 -3.16 -6.85
C VAL A 2 -9.52 -2.18 -5.98
N LYS A 3 -10.83 -2.10 -6.24
CA LYS A 3 -11.76 -1.25 -5.49
C LYS A 3 -13.00 -2.05 -5.08
N TYR A 4 -13.36 -1.93 -3.81
CA TYR A 4 -14.57 -2.51 -3.23
C TYR A 4 -15.76 -1.56 -3.45
N THR A 5 -16.98 -2.09 -3.34
CA THR A 5 -18.22 -1.30 -3.32
C THR A 5 -18.29 -0.32 -2.15
N SER A 6 -17.64 -0.64 -1.03
CA SER A 6 -17.47 0.22 0.15
C SER A 6 -16.39 1.31 -0.02
N ASP A 7 -15.94 1.57 -1.25
CA ASP A 7 -14.86 2.50 -1.60
C ASP A 7 -13.47 2.17 -1.05
N VAL A 8 -13.34 1.07 -0.30
CA VAL A 8 -12.05 0.56 0.15
C VAL A 8 -11.19 0.16 -1.05
N LYS A 9 -9.88 0.43 -0.97
CA LYS A 9 -8.91 0.13 -2.03
C LYS A 9 -7.95 -0.95 -1.56
N GLY A 10 -7.41 -1.71 -2.52
CA GLY A 10 -6.40 -2.71 -2.22
C GLY A 10 -5.53 -3.08 -3.43
N ILE A 11 -4.56 -3.95 -3.15
CA ILE A 11 -3.63 -4.52 -4.15
C ILE A 11 -3.79 -6.02 -4.17
N SER A 12 -4.04 -6.55 -5.36
CA SER A 12 -3.93 -7.98 -5.65
C SER A 12 -2.44 -8.38 -5.63
N LEU A 13 -2.06 -9.23 -4.67
CA LEU A 13 -0.67 -9.72 -4.52
C LEU A 13 -0.52 -11.20 -4.82
N ASN A 14 -1.45 -12.03 -4.33
CA ASN A 14 -1.42 -13.48 -4.55
C ASN A 14 -2.46 -13.86 -5.60
N LEU A 15 -2.04 -14.45 -6.72
CA LEU A 15 -2.93 -14.90 -7.79
C LEU A 15 -2.86 -16.42 -7.87
N GLU A 16 -3.86 -17.08 -7.32
CA GLU A 16 -4.04 -18.53 -7.42
C GLU A 16 -5.12 -18.86 -8.45
N ASN A 17 -5.22 -20.13 -8.84
CA ASN A 17 -6.13 -20.55 -9.91
C ASN A 17 -7.61 -20.27 -9.58
N GLU A 18 -7.97 -20.28 -8.29
CA GLU A 18 -9.35 -20.14 -7.81
C GLU A 18 -9.56 -18.93 -6.89
N ASN A 19 -8.48 -18.29 -6.43
CA ASN A 19 -8.57 -17.18 -5.48
C ASN A 19 -7.52 -16.11 -5.76
N VAL A 20 -7.79 -14.91 -5.25
CA VAL A 20 -6.86 -13.78 -5.31
C VAL A 20 -6.74 -13.18 -3.92
N GLY A 21 -5.51 -13.14 -3.40
CA GLY A 21 -5.16 -12.45 -2.17
C GLY A 21 -5.02 -10.94 -2.41
N ILE A 22 -5.81 -10.15 -1.66
CA ILE A 22 -5.82 -8.69 -1.73
C ILE A 22 -5.33 -8.12 -0.40
N VAL A 23 -4.32 -7.26 -0.45
CA VAL A 23 -3.93 -6.41 0.69
C VAL A 23 -4.77 -5.14 0.65
N VAL A 24 -5.45 -4.86 1.76
CA VAL A 24 -6.37 -3.73 1.90
C VAL A 24 -5.65 -2.51 2.48
N PHE A 25 -5.96 -1.33 1.96
CA PHE A 25 -5.52 -0.06 2.52
C PHE A 25 -6.58 0.52 3.45
N GLY A 26 -6.22 0.70 4.72
CA GLY A 26 -7.10 1.27 5.73
C GLY A 26 -7.86 0.20 6.52
N SER A 27 -9.09 0.54 6.95
CA SER A 27 -9.91 -0.35 7.77
C SER A 27 -10.70 -1.34 6.92
N ASP A 28 -10.68 -2.59 7.34
CA ASP A 28 -11.43 -3.72 6.78
C ASP A 28 -12.86 -3.85 7.33
N THR A 29 -13.23 -3.05 8.34
CA THR A 29 -14.52 -3.12 9.05
C THR A 29 -15.76 -3.00 8.16
N THR A 30 -15.61 -2.41 6.97
CA THR A 30 -16.69 -2.21 5.99
C THR A 30 -16.69 -3.25 4.88
N ILE A 31 -15.75 -4.19 4.89
CA ILE A 31 -15.66 -5.27 3.90
C ILE A 31 -16.45 -6.48 4.43
N MET A 32 -17.34 -7.00 3.59
CA MET A 32 -18.17 -8.16 3.91
C MET A 32 -18.03 -9.28 2.88
N LYS A 33 -18.32 -10.51 3.30
CA LYS A 33 -18.37 -11.66 2.40
C LYS A 33 -19.44 -11.42 1.32
N GLY A 34 -19.02 -11.55 0.06
CA GLY A 34 -19.90 -11.33 -1.09
C GLY A 34 -19.80 -9.92 -1.69
N ASP A 35 -18.98 -9.04 -1.11
CA ASP A 35 -18.70 -7.74 -1.70
C ASP A 35 -18.10 -7.88 -3.10
N ILE A 36 -18.59 -7.03 -4.01
CA ILE A 36 -18.10 -6.99 -5.38
C ILE A 36 -16.81 -6.18 -5.40
N VAL A 37 -15.74 -6.83 -5.85
CA VAL A 37 -14.44 -6.21 -6.05
C VAL A 37 -14.17 -6.04 -7.53
N LYS A 38 -13.72 -4.85 -7.94
CA LYS A 38 -13.39 -4.55 -9.34
C LYS A 38 -11.92 -4.19 -9.51
N CYS A 39 -11.28 -4.77 -10.52
CA CYS A 39 -9.97 -4.32 -10.98
C CYS A 39 -10.08 -2.95 -11.63
N THR A 40 -9.21 -2.01 -11.25
CA THR A 40 -9.24 -0.65 -11.81
C THR A 40 -8.40 -0.52 -13.08
N GLY A 41 -7.62 -1.55 -13.45
CA GLY A 41 -6.67 -1.51 -14.56
C GLY A 41 -5.41 -0.68 -14.28
N SER A 42 -5.27 -0.11 -13.08
CA SER A 42 -4.12 0.68 -12.66
C SER A 42 -3.19 -0.12 -11.76
N ILE A 43 -1.89 0.16 -11.86
CA ILE A 43 -0.87 -0.33 -10.92
C ILE A 43 -0.82 0.65 -9.73
N MET A 44 -0.37 0.21 -8.55
CA MET A 44 -0.18 1.12 -7.43
C MET A 44 1.04 2.01 -7.71
N ASP A 45 0.85 3.33 -7.61
CA ASP A 45 1.92 4.30 -7.65
C ASP A 45 2.01 5.02 -6.30
N VAL A 46 3.23 5.35 -5.88
CA VAL A 46 3.48 6.19 -4.70
C VAL A 46 4.12 7.50 -5.17
N PRO A 47 3.49 8.66 -4.91
CA PRO A 47 4.09 9.94 -5.25
C PRO A 47 5.33 10.16 -4.39
N VAL A 48 6.48 10.37 -5.02
CA VAL A 48 7.71 10.74 -4.32
C VAL A 48 7.87 12.25 -4.41
N GLU A 49 7.71 12.92 -3.27
CA GLU A 49 7.99 14.35 -3.15
C GLU A 49 9.42 14.61 -2.64
N LYS A 50 9.96 15.80 -2.93
CA LYS A 50 11.28 16.22 -2.44
C LYS A 50 11.41 16.13 -0.92
N VAL A 51 10.32 16.39 -0.19
CA VAL A 51 10.28 16.28 1.27
C VAL A 51 10.53 14.86 1.76
N MET A 52 10.07 13.83 1.04
CA MET A 52 10.29 12.43 1.42
C MET A 52 11.77 12.04 1.27
N LEU A 53 12.43 12.54 0.22
CA LEU A 53 13.87 12.34 0.03
C LEU A 53 14.68 13.05 1.12
N ALA A 54 14.29 14.28 1.48
CA ALA A 54 14.93 15.04 2.56
C ALA A 54 14.78 14.32 3.91
N MET A 55 13.59 13.82 4.25
CA MET A 55 13.35 13.04 5.47
C MET A 55 14.26 11.80 5.55
N TRP A 56 14.37 11.03 4.46
CA TRP A 56 15.25 9.87 4.40
C TRP A 56 16.72 10.21 4.61
N LEU A 57 17.21 11.28 3.96
CA LEU A 57 18.61 11.70 4.09
C LEU A 57 18.92 12.18 5.51
N THR A 58 18.04 12.98 6.12
CA THR A 58 18.23 13.44 7.51
C THR A 58 18.25 12.29 8.51
N HIS A 59 17.45 11.25 8.28
CA HIS A 59 17.42 10.06 9.14
C HIS A 59 18.68 9.20 8.97
N GLN A 60 19.19 9.05 7.75
CA GLN A 60 20.44 8.31 7.48
C GLN A 60 21.66 9.01 8.09
N GLU A 61 21.75 10.34 7.97
CA GLU A 61 22.84 11.11 8.61
C GLU A 61 22.82 10.98 10.14
N TYR A 62 21.63 10.95 10.76
CA TYR A 62 21.49 10.75 12.21
C TYR A 62 21.99 9.36 12.66
N LEU A 63 21.62 8.29 11.96
CA LEU A 63 22.07 6.92 12.30
C LEU A 63 23.60 6.76 12.15
N LEU A 64 24.17 7.35 11.10
CA LEU A 64 25.63 7.36 10.89
C LEU A 64 26.38 8.18 11.96
N MET A 65 25.72 9.13 12.63
CA MET A 65 26.28 9.86 13.77
C MET A 65 26.22 9.04 15.06
N GLU A 66 25.14 8.29 15.32
CA GLU A 66 25.03 7.41 16.50
C GLU A 66 26.04 6.25 16.47
N GLU A 67 26.33 5.66 15.30
CA GLU A 67 27.32 4.58 15.19
C GLU A 67 28.78 5.04 15.35
N ARG A 68 29.03 6.36 15.38
CA ARG A 68 30.37 6.95 15.56
C ARG A 68 30.66 7.44 16.98
N LEU A 69 29.72 7.26 17.92
CA LEU A 69 29.86 7.56 19.35
C LEU A 69 30.11 6.28 20.15
#